data_AF-A0A1Q8DJG4-F1
#
_entry.id   AF-A0A1Q8DJG4-F1
#
_cell.length_a   1.000
_cell.length_b   1.000
_cell.length_c   1.000
_cell.angle_alpha   90.00
_cell.angle_beta   90.00
_cell.angle_gamma   90.00
#
_symmetry.space_group_name_H-M   'P 1'
#
loop_
_entity.id
_entity.type
_entity.pdbx_description
1 polymer ?
#
loop_
_entity_poly.entity_id
_entity_poly.type
_entity_poly.pdbx_seq_one_letter_code
_entity_poly.pdbx_strand_id
1 'polypeptide(L)'
;MSLLSKRDLLRGNIQLGALAIMASLCAPLSNAAPIYKVIDEQTGQVTFTDRPQSYEKQAGKQVSQTSVNTGESSAPKGMPSEVRGNTDLPAAAATKPAVNINYQLSMIEPSTERAYQRPAQSIVIALDVKPALQNGDQVSIYLDGKEIAQGLSASVATVDLQPGPHSIRAVVKKVSGQTGQQVNRTVHVIQNTLILQKKKKLAEQLLAYERLPWHQKVLLKMRGNDAVSQ
;
A
#
# COMPACT_ATOMS: atom_id res chain seq x y z
N MET A 1 39.71 -60.99 31.63
CA MET A 1 39.92 -62.44 31.43
C MET A 1 38.62 -63.04 30.95
N SER A 2 38.75 -63.94 29.97
CA SER A 2 37.70 -64.64 29.21
C SER A 2 36.69 -65.36 30.10
N LEU A 3 35.42 -65.46 29.67
CA LEU A 3 34.86 -66.72 29.14
C LEU A 3 33.33 -66.69 28.97
N LEU A 4 32.93 -67.28 27.83
CA LEU A 4 31.76 -68.15 27.62
C LEU A 4 30.36 -67.60 27.93
N SER A 5 29.48 -67.64 26.93
CA SER A 5 28.61 -68.82 26.77
C SER A 5 27.50 -68.59 25.73
N LYS A 6 27.61 -69.34 24.63
CA LYS A 6 26.57 -70.18 24.02
C LYS A 6 25.35 -69.54 23.34
N ARG A 7 25.26 -69.94 22.05
CA ARG A 7 24.11 -70.57 21.37
C ARG A 7 22.93 -69.65 21.05
N ASP A 8 22.20 -69.81 19.97
CA ASP A 8 22.21 -70.73 18.84
C ASP A 8 21.23 -70.12 17.83
N LEU A 9 21.23 -70.67 16.62
CA LEU A 9 20.04 -70.90 15.80
C LEU A 9 19.41 -69.76 14.98
N LEU A 10 19.12 -70.19 13.75
CA LEU A 10 18.07 -69.79 12.80
C LEU A 10 18.57 -68.91 11.66
N ARG A 11 19.02 -69.54 10.56
CA ARG A 11 18.19 -69.94 9.40
C ARG A 11 17.51 -68.75 8.73
N GLY A 12 17.92 -68.50 7.49
CA GLY A 12 17.12 -67.71 6.56
C GLY A 12 17.93 -67.14 5.41
N ASN A 13 18.29 -67.98 4.43
CA ASN A 13 18.51 -67.49 3.08
C ASN A 13 17.19 -66.89 2.57
N ILE A 14 17.23 -65.76 1.86
CA ILE A 14 16.49 -65.48 0.60
C ILE A 14 16.68 -64.00 0.20
N GLN A 15 17.45 -63.86 -0.88
CA GLN A 15 17.30 -62.99 -2.05
C GLN A 15 17.28 -61.45 -1.99
N LEU A 16 18.26 -60.92 -2.73
CA LEU A 16 18.25 -59.77 -3.65
C LEU A 16 16.90 -59.06 -3.86
N GLY A 17 16.87 -57.77 -3.55
CA GLY A 17 15.88 -56.81 -4.03
C GLY A 17 16.45 -55.39 -3.95
N ALA A 18 17.01 -54.89 -5.05
CA ALA A 18 17.43 -53.50 -5.17
C ALA A 18 16.18 -52.62 -5.37
N LEU A 19 15.95 -51.67 -4.45
CA LEU A 19 14.90 -50.66 -4.58
C LEU A 19 15.54 -49.27 -4.63
N ALA A 20 15.56 -48.66 -5.82
CA ALA A 20 15.98 -47.30 -6.05
C ALA A 20 14.87 -46.32 -5.62
N ILE A 21 15.19 -45.38 -4.74
CA ILE A 21 14.29 -44.32 -4.28
C ILE A 21 14.49 -43.10 -5.19
N MET A 22 13.54 -42.86 -6.11
CA MET A 22 13.46 -41.65 -6.92
C MET A 22 12.68 -40.56 -6.16
N ALA A 23 13.38 -39.55 -5.65
CA ALA A 23 12.77 -38.35 -5.08
C ALA A 23 12.30 -37.42 -6.19
N SER A 24 10.98 -37.31 -6.38
CA SER A 24 10.35 -36.38 -7.32
C SER A 24 10.31 -34.97 -6.71
N LEU A 25 11.09 -34.07 -7.30
CA LEU A 25 11.17 -32.65 -6.95
C LEU A 25 10.02 -31.92 -7.65
N CYS A 26 8.95 -31.58 -6.91
CA CYS A 26 7.83 -30.80 -7.45
C CYS A 26 8.09 -29.30 -7.19
N ALA A 27 8.46 -28.55 -8.24
CA ALA A 27 8.56 -27.09 -8.18
C ALA A 27 7.19 -26.46 -8.55
N PRO A 28 6.69 -25.47 -7.80
CA PRO A 28 5.49 -24.75 -8.19
C PRO A 28 5.78 -23.84 -9.40
N LEU A 29 5.10 -24.09 -10.50
CA LEU A 29 5.03 -23.19 -11.65
C LEU A 29 4.30 -21.90 -11.21
N SER A 30 5.05 -20.82 -11.04
CA SER A 30 4.49 -19.48 -10.80
C SER A 30 3.86 -18.96 -12.10
N ASN A 31 2.53 -19.00 -12.20
CA ASN A 31 1.80 -18.37 -13.29
C ASN A 31 1.68 -16.86 -13.00
N ALA A 32 2.37 -16.03 -13.80
CA ALA A 32 2.18 -14.58 -13.78
C ALA A 32 0.81 -14.23 -14.39
N ALA A 33 0.01 -13.44 -13.69
CA ALA A 33 -1.30 -12.99 -14.18
C ALA A 33 -1.13 -11.93 -15.29
N PRO A 34 -2.00 -11.90 -16.31
CA PRO A 34 -1.95 -10.89 -17.36
C PRO A 34 -2.26 -9.48 -16.81
N ILE A 35 -1.47 -8.47 -17.22
CA ILE A 35 -1.65 -7.06 -16.85
C ILE A 35 -2.51 -6.36 -17.91
N TYR A 36 -3.60 -5.72 -17.49
CA TYR A 36 -4.52 -5.01 -18.38
C TYR A 36 -4.34 -3.50 -18.27
N LYS A 37 -4.48 -2.81 -19.39
CA LYS A 37 -4.51 -1.35 -19.48
C LYS A 37 -5.94 -0.89 -19.65
N VAL A 38 -6.40 -0.02 -18.75
CA VAL A 38 -7.70 0.64 -18.83
C VAL A 38 -7.47 2.08 -19.26
N ILE A 39 -8.15 2.50 -20.32
CA ILE A 39 -8.18 3.88 -20.77
C ILE A 39 -9.57 4.42 -20.43
N ASP A 40 -9.60 5.45 -19.60
CA ASP A 40 -10.81 6.21 -19.31
C ASP A 40 -11.04 7.22 -20.43
N GLU A 41 -12.12 7.07 -21.21
CA GLU A 41 -12.40 7.91 -22.38
C GLU A 41 -12.79 9.34 -22.01
N GLN A 42 -13.25 9.58 -20.77
CA GLN A 42 -13.70 10.90 -20.32
C GLN A 42 -12.53 11.76 -19.82
N THR A 43 -11.54 11.13 -19.19
CA THR A 43 -10.40 11.81 -18.56
C THR A 43 -9.09 11.61 -19.29
N GLY A 44 -9.02 10.64 -20.22
CA GLY A 44 -7.78 10.22 -20.87
C GLY A 44 -6.79 9.51 -19.92
N GLN A 45 -7.22 9.19 -18.69
CA GLN A 45 -6.35 8.59 -17.68
C GLN A 45 -6.08 7.11 -18.00
N VAL A 46 -4.81 6.72 -17.94
CA VAL A 46 -4.37 5.33 -18.13
C VAL A 46 -4.14 4.68 -16.77
N THR A 47 -4.83 3.57 -16.51
CA THR A 47 -4.66 2.77 -15.28
C THR A 47 -4.30 1.34 -15.65
N PHE A 48 -3.23 0.79 -15.06
CA PHE A 48 -2.87 -0.61 -15.21
C PHE A 48 -3.50 -1.43 -14.08
N THR A 49 -4.16 -2.53 -14.41
CA THR A 49 -4.88 -3.38 -13.45
C THR A 49 -4.72 -4.85 -13.81
N ASP A 50 -4.60 -5.69 -12.78
CA ASP A 50 -4.61 -7.15 -12.93
C ASP A 50 -6.05 -7.72 -12.93
N ARG A 51 -7.08 -6.86 -12.78
CA ARG A 51 -8.50 -7.26 -12.72
C ARG A 51 -9.38 -6.38 -13.62
N PRO A 52 -9.56 -6.76 -14.91
CA PRO A 52 -10.28 -5.93 -15.88
C PRO A 52 -11.80 -5.87 -15.66
N GLN A 53 -12.39 -6.90 -15.03
CA GLN A 53 -13.85 -7.06 -14.88
C GLN A 53 -14.56 -5.91 -14.15
N SER A 54 -13.85 -5.19 -13.29
CA SER A 54 -14.38 -4.01 -12.58
C SER A 54 -14.63 -2.82 -13.51
N TYR A 55 -13.90 -2.77 -14.63
CA TYR A 55 -13.92 -1.67 -15.59
C TYR A 55 -14.73 -2.01 -16.85
N GLU A 56 -14.88 -3.29 -17.20
CA GLU A 56 -15.73 -3.76 -18.32
C GLU A 56 -17.22 -3.39 -18.15
N LYS A 57 -17.67 -3.20 -16.91
CA LYS A 57 -19.06 -2.81 -16.61
C LYS A 57 -19.25 -1.28 -16.52
N GLN A 58 -18.19 -0.49 -16.69
CA GLN A 58 -18.24 0.97 -16.60
C GLN A 58 -18.34 1.57 -18.01
N ALA A 59 -19.37 2.36 -18.26
CA ALA A 59 -19.55 3.06 -19.53
C ALA A 59 -18.39 4.04 -19.78
N GLY A 60 -17.80 4.02 -20.99
CA GLY A 60 -16.70 4.91 -21.38
C GLY A 60 -15.31 4.45 -20.95
N LYS A 61 -15.11 3.17 -20.63
CA LYS A 61 -13.79 2.61 -20.34
C LYS A 61 -13.42 1.51 -21.32
N GLN A 62 -12.30 1.70 -22.02
CA GLN A 62 -11.77 0.71 -22.92
C GLN A 62 -10.67 -0.10 -22.21
N VAL A 63 -10.89 -1.40 -22.08
CA VAL A 63 -9.90 -2.34 -21.52
C VAL A 63 -9.13 -2.98 -22.67
N SER A 64 -7.80 -2.89 -22.63
CA SER A 64 -6.91 -3.55 -23.58
C SER A 64 -5.88 -4.37 -22.83
N GLN A 65 -5.67 -5.62 -23.24
CA GLN A 65 -4.66 -6.49 -22.64
C GLN A 65 -3.27 -6.01 -23.06
N THR A 66 -2.40 -5.78 -22.08
CA THR A 66 -0.99 -5.42 -22.34
C THR A 66 -0.14 -6.66 -22.17
N SER A 67 0.40 -7.19 -23.26
CA SER A 67 1.47 -8.18 -23.18
C SER A 67 2.78 -7.47 -22.84
N VAL A 68 3.30 -7.69 -21.64
CA VAL A 68 4.68 -7.30 -21.32
C VAL A 68 5.59 -8.44 -21.79
N ASN A 69 6.13 -8.31 -23.00
CA ASN A 69 7.22 -9.17 -23.46
C ASN A 69 8.54 -8.57 -22.98
N THR A 70 9.13 -9.17 -21.95
CA THR A 70 10.54 -8.97 -21.65
C THR A 70 11.35 -9.85 -22.59
N GLY A 71 11.78 -9.31 -23.74
CA GLY A 71 12.68 -10.00 -24.66
C GLY A 71 12.38 -9.74 -26.14
N GLU A 72 13.18 -8.84 -26.70
CA GLU A 72 13.62 -8.70 -28.10
C GLU A 72 12.60 -8.50 -29.25
N SER A 73 12.89 -7.43 -29.98
CA SER A 73 12.23 -6.89 -31.17
C SER A 73 11.94 -7.92 -32.27
N SER A 74 10.70 -7.94 -32.78
CA SER A 74 10.34 -7.97 -34.23
C SER A 74 8.81 -7.99 -34.39
N ALA A 75 8.26 -7.05 -35.15
CA ALA A 75 6.93 -7.11 -35.74
C ALA A 75 7.04 -7.63 -37.19
N PRO A 76 5.94 -7.85 -37.96
CA PRO A 76 4.54 -8.15 -37.63
C PRO A 76 4.03 -9.43 -38.38
N LYS A 77 2.76 -9.82 -38.17
CA LYS A 77 1.76 -10.25 -39.20
C LYS A 77 0.84 -11.39 -38.73
N GLY A 78 -0.46 -11.20 -38.94
CA GLY A 78 -1.40 -12.28 -39.26
C GLY A 78 -2.53 -12.53 -38.27
N MET A 79 -3.70 -11.93 -38.52
CA MET A 79 -5.01 -12.59 -38.29
C MET A 79 -5.02 -13.96 -39.01
N PRO A 80 -5.74 -14.99 -38.53
CA PRO A 80 -7.17 -15.06 -38.81
C PRO A 80 -8.07 -15.82 -37.81
N SER A 81 -9.37 -15.55 -38.01
CA SER A 81 -10.53 -16.45 -37.92
C SER A 81 -11.15 -16.84 -36.58
N GLU A 82 -12.42 -16.43 -36.51
CA GLU A 82 -13.59 -17.15 -36.00
C GLU A 82 -13.40 -18.63 -35.62
N VAL A 83 -13.80 -18.97 -34.39
CA VAL A 83 -14.50 -20.23 -34.13
C VAL A 83 -15.71 -19.93 -33.26
N ARG A 84 -16.86 -20.04 -33.91
CA ARG A 84 -18.19 -20.20 -33.32
C ARG A 84 -18.22 -21.53 -32.56
N GLY A 85 -18.48 -21.47 -31.27
CA GLY A 85 -18.63 -22.64 -30.40
C GLY A 85 -19.70 -22.39 -29.38
N ASN A 86 -20.96 -22.48 -29.80
CA ASN A 86 -22.08 -22.65 -28.88
C ASN A 86 -21.99 -24.08 -28.31
N THR A 87 -21.60 -24.18 -27.05
CA THR A 87 -21.88 -25.36 -26.25
C THR A 87 -22.49 -24.88 -24.94
N ASP A 88 -23.82 -24.89 -24.91
CA ASP A 88 -24.60 -24.91 -23.69
C ASP A 88 -24.17 -26.11 -22.85
N LEU A 89 -23.69 -25.87 -21.63
CA LEU A 89 -23.78 -26.79 -20.49
C LEU A 89 -23.66 -25.98 -19.20
N PRO A 90 -24.35 -26.40 -18.13
CA PRO A 90 -24.88 -25.51 -17.10
C PRO A 90 -23.76 -25.08 -16.15
N ALA A 91 -23.60 -23.77 -15.97
CA ALA A 91 -22.88 -23.23 -14.83
C ALA A 91 -23.75 -23.45 -13.59
N ALA A 92 -23.70 -24.65 -13.03
CA ALA A 92 -24.03 -24.88 -11.64
C ALA A 92 -23.18 -23.89 -10.83
N ALA A 93 -23.83 -22.83 -10.37
CA ALA A 93 -23.28 -21.91 -9.39
C ALA A 93 -23.04 -22.73 -8.13
N ALA A 94 -21.86 -23.36 -8.05
CA ALA A 94 -21.31 -23.82 -6.80
C ALA A 94 -21.09 -22.55 -5.98
N THR A 95 -22.12 -22.18 -5.21
CA THR A 95 -22.01 -21.27 -4.09
C THR A 95 -20.98 -21.90 -3.16
N LYS A 96 -19.70 -21.59 -3.39
CA LYS A 96 -18.64 -21.91 -2.45
C LYS A 96 -19.12 -21.35 -1.11
N PRO A 97 -19.19 -22.16 -0.05
CA PRO A 97 -19.65 -21.66 1.24
C PRO A 97 -18.80 -20.44 1.59
N ALA A 98 -19.47 -19.36 1.98
CA ALA A 98 -18.80 -18.16 2.45
C ALA A 98 -17.98 -18.55 3.67
N VAL A 99 -16.69 -18.83 3.46
CA VAL A 99 -15.78 -19.17 4.53
C VAL A 99 -15.71 -17.94 5.42
N ASN A 100 -16.20 -18.05 6.64
CA ASN A 100 -16.14 -16.96 7.60
C ASN A 100 -14.70 -16.82 8.07
N ILE A 101 -13.91 -16.06 7.31
CA ILE A 101 -12.53 -15.75 7.66
C ILE A 101 -12.54 -14.65 8.72
N ASN A 102 -11.83 -14.90 9.81
CA ASN A 102 -11.53 -13.89 10.82
C ASN A 102 -10.22 -13.19 10.43
N TYR A 103 -10.34 -11.94 9.98
CA TYR A 103 -9.18 -11.11 9.68
C TYR A 103 -8.61 -10.52 10.97
N GLN A 104 -7.31 -10.28 10.98
CA GLN A 104 -6.62 -9.43 11.94
C GLN A 104 -6.12 -8.22 11.16
N LEU A 105 -6.59 -7.03 11.54
CA LEU A 105 -6.20 -5.77 10.92
C LEU A 105 -5.31 -5.01 11.89
N SER A 106 -4.15 -4.54 11.44
CA SER A 106 -3.24 -3.72 12.23
C SER A 106 -2.75 -2.52 11.44
N MET A 107 -2.52 -1.39 12.13
CA MET A 107 -2.00 -0.17 11.54
C MET A 107 -0.50 -0.08 11.81
N ILE A 108 0.30 -0.26 10.75
CA ILE A 108 1.76 -0.17 10.78
C ILE A 108 2.19 1.29 10.95
N GLU A 109 1.63 2.19 10.12
CA GLU A 109 1.86 3.63 10.23
C GLU A 109 0.51 4.37 10.20
N PRO A 110 0.27 5.35 11.09
CA PRO A 110 1.10 5.68 12.26
C PRO A 110 1.16 4.53 13.28
N SER A 111 2.36 4.15 13.70
CA SER A 111 2.58 3.11 14.72
C SER A 111 2.12 3.54 16.12
N THR A 112 2.14 4.85 16.39
CA THR A 112 1.73 5.50 17.65
C THR A 112 1.04 6.83 17.36
N GLU A 113 0.36 7.38 18.36
CA GLU A 113 -0.17 8.74 18.29
C GLU A 113 0.99 9.73 18.18
N ARG A 114 0.94 10.59 17.16
CA ARG A 114 2.01 11.55 16.87
C ARG A 114 1.49 12.81 16.21
N ALA A 115 2.30 13.86 16.28
CA ALA A 115 2.02 15.13 15.64
C ALA A 115 2.71 15.25 14.27
N TYR A 116 2.06 15.96 13.36
CA TYR A 116 2.54 16.33 12.03
C TYR A 116 2.47 17.85 11.86
N GLN A 117 3.45 18.40 11.15
CA GLN A 117 3.59 19.82 10.87
C GLN A 117 3.05 20.16 9.49
N ARG A 118 2.06 21.04 9.45
CA ARG A 118 1.55 21.65 8.21
C ARG A 118 2.49 22.75 7.72
N PRO A 119 2.59 22.99 6.39
CA PRO A 119 1.93 22.26 5.29
C PRO A 119 2.81 21.18 4.64
N ALA A 120 4.07 21.05 5.07
CA ALA A 120 5.10 20.34 4.30
C ALA A 120 5.13 18.82 4.52
N GLN A 121 4.32 18.29 5.45
CA GLN A 121 4.31 16.85 5.76
C GLN A 121 3.08 16.14 5.19
N SER A 122 3.20 14.82 5.05
CA SER A 122 2.09 13.94 4.72
C SER A 122 1.95 12.86 5.80
N ILE A 123 0.71 12.53 6.12
CA ILE A 123 0.35 11.44 7.01
C ILE A 123 0.25 10.19 6.13
N VAL A 124 1.26 9.32 6.25
CA VAL A 124 1.26 8.02 5.59
C VAL A 124 0.49 7.04 6.46
N ILE A 125 -0.46 6.36 5.84
CA ILE A 125 -1.27 5.32 6.47
C ILE A 125 -0.86 4.01 5.82
N ALA A 126 -0.40 3.06 6.63
CA ALA A 126 -0.02 1.73 6.18
C ALA A 126 -0.64 0.69 7.11
N LEU A 127 -1.27 -0.33 6.52
CA LEU A 127 -2.01 -1.36 7.22
C LEU A 127 -1.46 -2.74 6.86
N ASP A 128 -1.49 -3.66 7.82
CA ASP A 128 -1.28 -5.09 7.58
C ASP A 128 -2.56 -5.86 7.87
N VAL A 129 -2.85 -6.88 7.08
CA VAL A 129 -4.01 -7.75 7.24
C VAL A 129 -3.63 -9.21 7.13
N LYS A 130 -4.05 -10.01 8.12
CA LYS A 130 -3.79 -11.45 8.18
C LYS A 130 -5.08 -12.22 8.46
N PRO A 131 -5.42 -13.28 7.70
CA PRO A 131 -4.78 -13.70 6.44
C PRO A 131 -5.00 -12.68 5.32
N ALA A 132 -4.37 -12.89 4.16
CA ALA A 132 -4.58 -12.05 2.99
C ALA A 132 -6.06 -11.98 2.61
N LEU A 133 -6.50 -10.78 2.18
CA LEU A 133 -7.90 -10.53 1.81
C LEU A 133 -8.34 -11.50 0.72
N GLN A 134 -9.50 -12.13 0.94
CA GLN A 134 -10.14 -12.97 -0.06
C GLN A 134 -10.74 -12.13 -1.17
N ASN A 135 -11.03 -12.77 -2.31
CA ASN A 135 -11.50 -12.07 -3.49
C ASN A 135 -12.84 -11.38 -3.21
N GLY A 136 -12.85 -10.05 -3.33
CA GLY A 136 -14.00 -9.17 -3.08
C GLY A 136 -14.07 -8.57 -1.68
N ASP A 137 -13.30 -9.06 -0.71
CA ASP A 137 -13.14 -8.38 0.58
C ASP A 137 -12.18 -7.19 0.41
N GLN A 138 -12.47 -6.07 1.06
CA GLN A 138 -11.70 -4.83 0.93
C GLN A 138 -11.47 -4.16 2.27
N VAL A 139 -10.49 -3.27 2.34
CA VAL A 139 -10.27 -2.41 3.50
C VAL A 139 -10.59 -0.98 3.10
N SER A 140 -11.47 -0.32 3.83
CA SER A 140 -11.76 1.10 3.64
C SER A 140 -11.06 1.90 4.73
N ILE A 141 -10.36 2.95 4.33
CA ILE A 141 -9.64 3.87 5.19
C ILE A 141 -10.44 5.16 5.29
N TYR A 142 -10.70 5.60 6.51
CA TYR A 142 -11.45 6.78 6.84
C TYR A 142 -10.57 7.77 7.60
N LEU A 143 -10.76 9.06 7.32
CA LEU A 143 -10.23 10.16 8.08
C LEU A 143 -11.40 11.02 8.55
N ASP A 144 -11.54 11.19 9.86
CA ASP A 144 -12.65 11.93 10.50
C ASP A 144 -14.04 11.47 10.03
N GLY A 145 -14.18 10.16 9.77
CA GLY A 145 -15.42 9.55 9.29
C GLY A 145 -15.64 9.60 7.78
N LYS A 146 -14.79 10.30 7.02
CA LYS A 146 -14.85 10.33 5.55
C LYS A 146 -13.94 9.26 4.95
N GLU A 147 -14.47 8.44 4.04
CA GLU A 147 -13.66 7.45 3.30
C GLU A 147 -12.68 8.20 2.38
N ILE A 148 -11.38 7.96 2.56
CA ILE A 148 -10.30 8.61 1.79
C ILE A 148 -9.65 7.65 0.79
N ALA A 149 -9.70 6.34 1.06
CA ALA A 149 -9.07 5.33 0.21
C ALA A 149 -9.64 3.94 0.47
N GLN A 150 -9.48 3.05 -0.50
CA GLN A 150 -9.68 1.62 -0.39
C GLN A 150 -8.35 0.90 -0.63
N GLY A 151 -8.02 -0.05 0.23
CA GLY A 151 -6.75 -0.77 0.21
C GLY A 151 -6.05 -0.77 1.56
N LEU A 152 -4.75 -1.12 1.54
CA LEU A 152 -3.91 -1.25 2.74
C LEU A 152 -3.01 -0.03 2.97
N SER A 153 -3.07 0.97 2.09
CA SER A 153 -2.27 2.18 2.24
C SER A 153 -3.01 3.43 1.74
N ALA A 154 -2.68 4.57 2.34
CA ALA A 154 -3.12 5.89 1.91
C ALA A 154 -2.08 6.94 2.31
N SER A 155 -2.14 8.11 1.70
CA SER A 155 -1.32 9.25 2.09
C SER A 155 -2.18 10.51 2.04
N VAL A 156 -2.13 11.30 3.10
CA VAL A 156 -2.91 12.54 3.23
C VAL A 156 -1.95 13.69 3.48
N ALA A 157 -1.99 14.73 2.65
CA ALA A 157 -1.16 15.90 2.85
C ALA A 157 -1.70 16.73 4.02
N THR A 158 -0.82 17.17 4.92
CA THR A 158 -1.21 18.01 6.09
C THR A 158 -1.74 19.39 5.69
N VAL A 159 -1.48 19.82 4.45
CA VAL A 159 -2.03 21.06 3.88
C VAL A 159 -3.55 20.98 3.64
N ASP A 160 -4.09 19.77 3.48
CA ASP A 160 -5.53 19.56 3.27
C ASP A 160 -6.31 19.40 4.59
N LEU A 161 -5.58 19.33 5.71
CA LEU A 161 -6.14 19.15 7.05
C LEU A 161 -6.07 20.43 7.87
N GLN A 162 -7.09 20.65 8.70
CA GLN A 162 -7.10 21.74 9.67
C GLN A 162 -6.15 21.42 10.83
N PRO A 163 -5.56 22.41 11.51
CA PRO A 163 -4.81 22.13 12.73
C PRO A 163 -5.72 21.54 13.82
N GLY A 164 -5.28 20.46 14.47
CA GLY A 164 -6.03 19.77 15.52
C GLY A 164 -5.89 18.25 15.50
N PRO A 165 -6.65 17.54 16.33
CA PRO A 165 -6.72 16.08 16.34
C PRO A 165 -7.53 15.57 15.14
N HIS A 166 -7.04 14.51 14.52
CA HIS A 166 -7.71 13.77 13.45
C HIS A 166 -7.75 12.28 13.78
N SER A 167 -8.86 11.62 13.46
CA SER A 167 -9.05 10.18 13.68
C SER A 167 -8.95 9.42 12.36
N ILE A 168 -7.99 8.50 12.30
CA ILE A 168 -7.79 7.56 11.20
C ILE A 168 -8.42 6.24 11.61
N ARG A 169 -9.39 5.77 10.82
CA ARG A 169 -10.06 4.49 11.04
C ARG A 169 -9.93 3.63 9.80
N ALA A 170 -9.51 2.39 9.96
CA ALA A 170 -9.54 1.41 8.87
C ALA A 170 -10.44 0.25 9.23
N VAL A 171 -11.23 -0.22 8.25
CA VAL A 171 -12.27 -1.22 8.47
C VAL A 171 -12.27 -2.22 7.32
N VAL A 172 -12.26 -3.51 7.65
CA VAL A 172 -12.44 -4.57 6.66
C VAL A 172 -13.93 -4.65 6.27
N LYS A 173 -14.27 -4.49 5.00
CA LYS A 173 -15.60 -4.72 4.44
C LYS A 173 -15.60 -6.07 3.73
N LYS A 174 -16.45 -7.00 4.17
CA LYS A 174 -16.62 -8.31 3.53
C LYS A 174 -17.57 -8.23 2.34
N VAL A 175 -17.44 -9.14 1.38
CA VAL A 175 -18.39 -9.28 0.24
C VAL A 175 -19.83 -9.47 0.72
N SER A 176 -20.02 -10.11 1.87
CA SER A 176 -21.33 -10.31 2.49
C SER A 176 -22.00 -9.03 2.99
N GLY A 177 -21.34 -7.87 2.88
CA GLY A 177 -21.82 -6.59 3.40
C GLY A 177 -21.61 -6.42 4.91
N GLN A 178 -21.07 -7.44 5.59
CA GLN A 178 -20.75 -7.34 7.01
C GLN A 178 -19.47 -6.52 7.22
N THR A 179 -19.55 -5.59 8.17
CA THR A 179 -18.40 -4.82 8.63
C THR A 179 -17.56 -5.71 9.54
N GLY A 180 -16.31 -5.94 9.15
CA GLY A 180 -15.35 -6.79 9.84
C GLY A 180 -14.52 -6.04 10.89
N GLN A 181 -13.32 -6.54 11.16
CA GLN A 181 -12.39 -5.91 12.11
C GLN A 181 -12.08 -4.47 11.74
N GLN A 182 -11.79 -3.67 12.77
CA GLN A 182 -11.42 -2.27 12.64
C GLN A 182 -10.21 -1.93 13.50
N VAL A 183 -9.46 -0.91 13.07
CA VAL A 183 -8.38 -0.28 13.83
C VAL A 183 -8.55 1.23 13.77
N ASN A 184 -8.26 1.92 14.87
CA ASN A 184 -8.36 3.37 14.99
C ASN A 184 -7.05 3.96 15.53
N ARG A 185 -6.70 5.15 15.05
CA ARG A 185 -5.53 5.92 15.50
C ARG A 185 -5.84 7.40 15.47
N THR A 186 -5.40 8.11 16.49
CA THR A 186 -5.42 9.58 16.52
C THR A 186 -4.07 10.12 16.09
N VAL A 187 -4.08 11.17 15.29
CA VAL A 187 -2.91 11.97 14.92
C VAL A 187 -3.23 13.43 15.11
N HIS A 188 -2.20 14.25 15.35
CA HIS A 188 -2.37 15.68 15.54
C HIS A 188 -1.72 16.45 14.40
N VAL A 189 -2.38 17.47 13.89
CA VAL A 189 -1.83 18.39 12.89
C VAL A 189 -1.59 19.74 13.56
N ILE A 190 -0.35 20.24 13.47
CA ILE A 190 0.08 21.49 14.08
C ILE A 190 0.47 22.46 12.96
N GLN A 191 0.10 23.73 13.12
CA GLN A 191 0.51 24.79 12.21
C GLN A 191 1.95 25.25 12.52
N ASN A 192 2.80 25.29 11.49
CA ASN A 192 4.11 25.91 11.62
C ASN A 192 3.97 27.45 11.68
N THR A 193 4.14 28.04 12.87
CA THR A 193 4.02 29.49 13.11
C THR A 193 5.35 30.23 13.15
N LEU A 194 6.48 29.54 12.94
CA LEU A 194 7.82 30.11 13.10
C LEU A 194 8.06 31.29 12.15
N ILE A 195 7.62 31.19 10.90
CA ILE A 195 7.79 32.25 9.90
C ILE A 195 6.98 33.49 10.30
N LEU A 196 5.74 33.30 10.76
CA LEU A 196 4.86 34.41 11.17
C LEU A 196 5.45 35.13 12.39
N GLN A 197 5.92 34.38 13.39
CA GLN A 197 6.57 34.95 14.56
C GLN A 197 7.84 35.75 14.21
N LYS A 198 8.68 35.22 13.31
CA LYS A 198 9.88 35.93 12.82
C LYS A 198 9.52 37.23 12.11
N LYS A 199 8.53 37.21 11.21
CA LYS A 199 8.05 38.42 10.51
C LYS A 199 7.50 39.46 11.48
N LYS A 200 6.74 39.03 12.49
CA LYS A 200 6.22 39.92 13.54
C LYS A 200 7.35 40.61 14.31
N LYS A 201 8.33 39.85 14.77
CA LYS A 201 9.51 40.40 15.48
C LYS A 201 10.29 41.38 14.62
N LEU A 202 10.52 41.05 13.35
CA LEU A 202 11.22 41.94 12.43
C LEU A 202 10.45 43.24 12.19
N ALA A 203 9.13 43.17 12.02
CA ALA A 203 8.29 44.35 11.90
C ALA A 203 8.32 45.22 13.17
N GLU A 204 8.28 44.61 14.36
CA GLU A 204 8.42 45.32 15.63
C GLU A 204 9.78 46.03 15.75
N GLN A 205 10.87 45.38 15.32
CA GLN A 205 12.21 45.97 15.29
C GLN A 205 12.29 47.14 14.30
N LEU A 206 11.71 47.01 13.11
CA LEU A 206 11.67 48.09 12.12
C LEU A 206 10.85 49.28 12.63
N LEU A 207 9.68 49.04 13.22
CA LEU A 207 8.86 50.09 13.83
C LEU A 207 9.58 50.77 15.01
N ALA A 208 10.26 49.98 15.85
CA ALA A 208 11.07 50.52 16.93
C ALA A 208 12.19 51.41 16.36
N TYR A 209 12.89 50.95 15.32
CA TYR A 209 13.92 51.73 14.62
C TYR A 209 13.35 53.02 14.02
N GLU A 210 12.20 52.96 13.34
CA GLU A 210 11.54 54.13 12.73
C GLU A 210 11.21 55.21 13.76
N ARG A 211 10.79 54.80 14.96
CA ARG A 211 10.45 55.69 16.08
C ARG A 211 11.68 56.33 16.75
N LEU A 212 12.89 55.85 16.49
CA LEU A 212 14.09 56.44 17.10
C LEU A 212 14.38 57.85 16.54
N PRO A 213 14.83 58.79 17.41
CA PRO A 213 15.42 60.05 16.98
C PRO A 213 16.61 59.86 16.02
N TRP A 214 16.81 60.82 15.12
CA TRP A 214 17.82 60.72 14.05
C TRP A 214 19.25 60.45 14.56
N HIS A 215 19.65 61.07 15.68
CA HIS A 215 21.00 60.89 16.24
C HIS A 215 21.24 59.45 16.75
N GLN A 216 20.20 58.80 17.30
CA GLN A 216 20.29 57.41 17.74
C GLN A 216 20.41 56.44 16.55
N LYS A 217 19.71 56.74 15.45
CA LYS A 217 19.83 55.98 14.18
C LYS A 217 21.25 56.06 13.62
N VAL A 218 21.88 57.25 13.67
CA VAL A 218 23.27 57.44 13.23
C VAL A 218 24.23 56.63 14.08
N LEU A 219 24.11 56.69 15.41
CA LEU A 219 24.95 55.90 16.32
C LEU A 219 24.85 54.38 16.07
N LEU A 220 23.64 53.87 15.82
CA LEU A 220 23.42 52.47 15.47
C LEU A 220 24.09 52.08 14.14
N LYS A 221 24.05 52.97 13.14
CA LYS A 221 24.70 52.75 11.84
C LYS A 221 26.22 52.74 11.95
N MET A 222 26.80 53.64 12.74
CA MET A 222 28.24 53.67 13.01
C MET A 222 28.69 52.37 13.69
N ARG A 223 27.98 51.94 14.75
CA ARG A 223 28.26 50.68 15.44
C ARG A 223 28.18 49.45 14.52
N GLY A 224 27.24 49.44 13.57
CA GLY A 224 27.11 48.36 12.60
C GLY A 224 28.28 48.26 11.62
N ASN A 225 28.83 49.40 11.19
CA ASN A 225 29.98 49.44 10.28
C ASN A 225 31.28 48.94 10.95
N ASP A 226 31.45 49.20 12.25
CA ASP A 226 32.62 48.76 13.00
C ASP A 226 32.66 47.23 13.17
N ALA A 227 31.49 46.58 13.24
CA ALA A 227 31.37 45.12 13.39
C ALA A 227 31.61 44.32 12.09
N VAL A 228 31.60 44.96 10.93
CA VAL A 228 31.84 44.33 9.61
C VAL A 228 33.30 44.49 9.15
N SER A 229 34.09 45.32 9.85
CA SER A 229 35.49 45.64 9.49
C SER A 229 36.54 44.83 10.28
N GLN A 230 36.14 43.75 10.96
CA GLN A 230 37.02 42.76 11.60
C GLN A 230 36.82 41.38 10.98
#